data_AF-A0A356X008-F1
#
_entry.id   AF-A0A356X008-F1
#
_cell.length_a   1.000
_cell.length_b   1.000
_cell.length_c   1.000
_cell.angle_alpha   90.00
_cell.angle_beta   90.00
_cell.angle_gamma   90.00
#
_symmetry.space_group_name_H-M   'P 1'
#
loop_
_entity.id
_entity.type
_entity.pdbx_description
1 polymer ?
#
loop_
_entity_poly.entity_id
_entity_poly.type
_entity_poly.pdbx_seq_one_letter_code
_entity_poly.pdbx_strand_id
1 'polypeptide(L)' 'AIFWPIVEVTASLAMALIVWYGGARALMDGVTFGVLVAFIQYARQFFRPIQGLSEKFNTLQSALASSERIFNVLD' A
#
# COMPACT_ATOMS: atom_id res chain seq x y z
N ALA A 1 6.26 9.86 9.12
CA ALA A 1 5.87 10.70 7.95
C ALA A 1 6.21 10.08 6.58
N ILE A 2 7.34 9.39 6.40
CA ILE A 2 7.80 8.90 5.08
C ILE A 2 7.07 7.61 4.61
N PHE A 3 6.42 6.90 5.53
CA PHE A 3 5.83 5.57 5.25
C PHE A 3 4.69 5.60 4.23
N TRP A 4 3.82 6.61 4.30
CA TRP A 4 2.63 6.69 3.44
C TRP A 4 2.97 6.96 1.96
N PRO A 5 3.84 7.94 1.62
CA PRO A 5 4.30 8.14 0.24
C PRO A 5 4.95 6.90 -0.40
N ILE A 6 5.76 6.14 0.37
CA ILE A 6 6.42 4.94 -0.15
C ILE A 6 5.41 3.87 -0.56
N VAL A 7 4.39 3.65 0.28
CA VAL A 7 3.33 2.67 0.01
C VAL A 7 2.53 3.08 -1.23
N GLU A 8 2.22 4.36 -1.39
CA GLU A 8 1.47 4.87 -2.54
C GLU A 8 2.25 4.74 -3.86
N VAL A 9 3.53 5.09 -3.87
CA VAL A 9 4.40 4.94 -5.04
C VAL A 9 4.53 3.46 -5.41
N THR A 10 4.72 2.58 -4.42
CA THR A 10 4.81 1.13 -4.64
C THR A 10 3.52 0.57 -5.22
N ALA A 11 2.37 0.97 -4.69
CA ALA A 11 1.06 0.55 -5.20
C ALA A 11 0.83 1.05 -6.64
N SER A 12 1.23 2.29 -6.93
CA SER A 12 1.10 2.88 -8.27
C SER A 12 1.99 2.19 -9.30
N LEU A 13 3.24 1.89 -8.93
CA LEU A 13 4.15 1.12 -9.78
C LEU A 13 3.63 -0.29 -10.04
N ALA A 14 3.15 -0.98 -8.99
CA ALA A 14 2.53 -2.29 -9.13
C ALA A 14 1.32 -2.22 -10.09
N MET A 15 0.48 -1.20 -9.98
CA MET A 15 -0.65 -1.06 -10.90
C MET A 15 -0.23 -0.76 -12.33
N ALA A 16 0.77 0.10 -12.54
CA ALA A 16 1.30 0.38 -13.87
C ALA A 16 1.83 -0.90 -14.53
N LEU A 17 2.56 -1.73 -13.79
CA LEU A 17 3.07 -3.02 -14.28
C LEU A 17 1.96 -4.02 -14.61
N ILE A 18 0.92 -4.11 -13.76
CA ILE A 18 -0.23 -4.98 -14.02
C ILE A 18 -0.95 -4.57 -15.30
N VAL A 19 -1.20 -3.26 -15.49
CA VAL A 19 -1.87 -2.76 -16.69
C VAL A 19 -1.01 -2.96 -17.93
N TRP A 20 0.29 -2.68 -17.85
CA TRP A 20 1.19 -2.82 -18.99
C TRP A 20 1.36 -4.28 -19.41
N TYR A 21 1.80 -5.16 -18.50
CA TYR A 21 2.08 -6.56 -18.82
C TYR A 21 0.79 -7.36 -19.01
N GLY A 22 -0.20 -7.16 -18.13
CA GLY A 22 -1.48 -7.84 -18.20
C GLY A 22 -2.31 -7.40 -19.41
N GLY A 23 -2.27 -6.10 -19.76
CA GLY A 23 -2.89 -5.58 -20.97
C GLY A 23 -2.28 -6.16 -22.24
N ALA A 24 -0.95 -6.22 -22.33
CA ALA A 24 -0.25 -6.83 -23.46
C ALA A 24 -0.61 -8.33 -23.60
N ARG A 25 -0.63 -9.09 -22.49
CA ARG A 25 -1.04 -10.50 -22.48
C ARG A 25 -2.51 -10.70 -22.85
N ALA A 26 -3.40 -9.78 -22.47
CA ALA A 26 -4.81 -9.84 -22.83
C ALA A 26 -5.07 -9.66 -24.33
N LEU A 27 -4.21 -8.91 -25.02
CA LEU A 27 -4.28 -8.72 -26.48
C LEU A 27 -3.70 -9.91 -27.27
N MET A 28 -2.86 -10.74 -26.64
CA MET A 28 -2.19 -11.89 -27.24
C MET A 28 -2.86 -13.23 -26.88
N ASP A 29 -4.15 -13.22 -26.52
CA ASP A 29 -4.92 -14.38 -26.03
C ASP A 29 -4.31 -15.11 -24.81
N GLY A 30 -3.40 -14.45 -24.07
CA GLY A 30 -2.72 -15.05 -22.92
C GLY A 30 -3.55 -15.05 -21.62
N VAL A 31 -4.44 -14.07 -21.46
CA VAL A 31 -5.38 -13.95 -20.33
C VAL A 31 -6.65 -13.26 -20.82
N THR A 32 -7.80 -13.58 -20.23
CA THR A 32 -9.04 -12.88 -20.58
C THR A 32 -9.09 -11.49 -19.97
N PHE A 33 -9.82 -10.58 -20.61
CA PHE A 33 -10.06 -9.23 -20.07
C PHE A 33 -10.66 -9.26 -18.65
N GLY A 34 -11.59 -10.20 -18.40
CA GLY A 34 -12.21 -10.36 -17.07
C GLY A 34 -11.19 -10.72 -15.97
N VAL A 35 -10.21 -11.57 -16.29
CA VAL A 35 -9.13 -11.92 -15.35
C VAL A 35 -8.26 -10.70 -15.05
N LEU A 36 -7.91 -9.89 -16.06
CA LEU A 36 -7.15 -8.66 -15.86
C LEU A 36 -7.89 -7.69 -14.92
N VAL A 37 -9.18 -7.46 -15.16
CA VAL A 37 -10.02 -6.60 -14.31
C VAL A 37 -10.10 -7.13 -12.88
N ALA A 38 -10.31 -8.44 -12.70
CA ALA A 38 -10.33 -9.05 -11.38
C ALA A 38 -8.98 -8.89 -10.65
N PHE A 39 -7.86 -9.08 -11.36
CA PHE A 39 -6.52 -8.94 -10.80
C PHE A 39 -6.23 -7.50 -10.34
N ILE A 40 -6.65 -6.50 -11.12
CA ILE A 40 -6.58 -5.08 -10.75
C ILE A 40 -7.37 -4.82 -9.46
N GLN A 41 -8.57 -5.40 -9.33
CA GLN A 41 -9.39 -5.24 -8.13
C GLN A 41 -8.72 -5.89 -6.90
N TYR A 42 -8.19 -7.10 -7.04
CA TYR A 42 -7.49 -7.78 -5.96
C TYR A 42 -6.22 -7.02 -5.53
N ALA A 43 -5.45 -6.50 -6.49
CA ALA A 43 -4.28 -5.67 -6.18
C ALA A 43 -4.67 -4.42 -5.37
N ARG A 44 -5.74 -3.71 -5.77
CA ARG A 44 -6.23 -2.56 -4.99
C ARG A 44 -6.70 -2.94 -3.60
N GLN A 45 -7.40 -4.07 -3.47
CA GLN A 45 -7.86 -4.59 -2.19
C GLN A 45 -6.69 -4.98 -1.28
N PHE A 46 -5.59 -5.45 -1.85
CA PHE A 46 -4.36 -5.77 -1.13
C PHE A 46 -3.65 -4.51 -0.58
N PHE A 47 -3.59 -3.41 -1.34
CA PHE A 47 -2.91 -2.18 -0.89
C PHE A 47 -3.72 -1.34 0.11
N ARG A 48 -5.06 -1.41 0.11
CA ARG A 48 -5.91 -0.70 1.11
C ARG A 48 -5.52 -0.96 2.58
N PRO A 49 -5.43 -2.21 3.06
CA PRO A 49 -5.08 -2.48 4.45
C PRO A 49 -3.65 -2.05 4.81
N ILE A 50 -2.71 -2.08 3.85
CA ILE A 50 -1.33 -1.63 4.06
C ILE A 50 -1.28 -0.13 4.38
N GLN A 51 -2.10 0.67 3.69
CA GLN A 51 -2.23 2.10 3.98
C GLN A 51 -2.78 2.34 5.39
N GLY A 52 -3.82 1.61 5.79
CA GLY A 52 -4.38 1.71 7.15
C GLY A 52 -3.40 1.29 8.25
N LEU A 53 -2.56 0.29 8.00
CA LEU A 53 -1.50 -0.12 8.93
C LEU A 53 -0.44 0.99 9.10
N SER A 54 -0.11 1.68 8.01
CA SER A 54 0.88 2.78 8.01
C SER A 54 0.44 3.95 8.89
N GLU A 55 -0.85 4.27 8.88
CA GLU A 55 -1.43 5.30 9.77
C GLU A 55 -1.29 4.88 11.24
N LYS A 56 -1.60 3.62 11.56
CA LYS A 56 -1.43 3.09 12.92
C LYS A 56 0.02 3.14 13.40
N PHE A 57 0.99 2.85 12.53
CA PHE A 57 2.41 2.99 12.86
C PHE A 57 2.82 4.43 13.19
N ASN A 58 2.31 5.44 12.46
CA ASN A 58 2.56 6.84 12.78
C ASN A 58 1.92 7.23 14.13
N THR A 59 0.71 6.76 14.41
CA THR A 59 0.06 6.98 15.72
C THR A 59 0.87 6.36 16.86
N LEU A 60 1.33 5.11 16.69
CA LEU A 60 2.15 4.43 17.69
C LEU A 60 3.48 5.14 17.94
N GLN A 61 4.18 5.58 16.89
CA GLN A 61 5.42 6.36 17.06
C GLN A 61 5.19 7.67 17.83
N SER A 62 4.08 8.36 17.54
CA SER A 62 3.72 9.60 18.24
C SER A 62 3.35 9.34 19.71
N ALA A 63 2.68 8.22 19.99
CA ALA A 63 2.35 7.79 21.34
C ALA A 63 3.61 7.42 22.15
N LEU A 64 4.56 6.68 21.55
CA LEU A 64 5.83 6.35 22.17
C LEU A 64 6.65 7.60 22.53
N ALA A 65 6.78 8.55 21.60
CA ALA A 65 7.49 9.82 21.86
C ALA A 65 6.79 10.71 22.91
N SER A 66 5.48 10.54 23.10
CA SER A 66 4.74 11.22 24.17
C SER A 66 4.94 10.51 25.51
N SER A 67 4.98 9.18 25.50
CA SER A 67 5.27 8.35 26.68
C SER A 67 6.67 8.61 27.23
N GLU A 68 7.68 8.71 26.35
CA GLU A 68 9.06 9.04 26.74
C GLU A 68 9.14 10.38 27.47
N ARG A 69 8.39 11.40 27.00
CA ARG A 69 8.31 12.70 27.67
C ARG A 69 7.65 12.64 29.05
N ILE A 70 6.65 11.78 29.24
CA ILE A 70 6.01 11.59 30.55
C ILE A 70 6.98 10.91 31.52
N PHE A 71 7.67 9.87 31.07
CA PHE A 71 8.67 9.18 31.90
C PHE A 71 9.82 10.10 32.30
N ASN A 72 10.33 10.93 31.38
CA ASN A 72 11.37 11.92 31.69
C ASN A 72 10.98 12.99 32.72
N VAL A 73 9.68 13.17 33.01
CA VAL A 73 9.19 14.10 34.06
C VAL A 73 8.96 13.38 35.39
N LEU A 74 8.69 12.07 35.34
CA LEU A 74 8.49 11.24 36.54
C LEU A 74 9.81 10.85 37.20
N ASP A 75 10.87 10.70 36.40
CA ASP A 75 12.26 10.53 36.86
C ASP A 75 12.89 11.89 37.26
#